data_AF-A0A0B6ZNU0-F1
#
_entry.id   AF-A0A0B6ZNU0-F1
#
_cell.length_a   1.000
_cell.length_b   1.000
_cell.length_c   1.000
_cell.angle_alpha   90.00
_cell.angle_beta   90.00
_cell.angle_gamma   90.00
#
_symmetry.space_group_name_H-M   'P 1'
#
loop_
_entity.id
_entity.type
_entity.pdbx_description
1 polymer ?
#
loop_
_entity_poly.entity_id
_entity_poly.type
_entity_poly.pdbx_seq_one_letter_code
_entity_poly.pdbx_strand_id
1 'polypeptide(L)'
;ISQKYLIYLCDHTVYCYGLGDRQRGIVGVYMLAVVTGRMFGVIMTSPSNLTEFYKPNMVNWKIEASELKGRSFIEIDVLGPKVDLHLDKIDFNAEYPQDVVYIRTNQKLYYETLRNPLYISKFPKWAHVHQWRLFQVAWLRLMTPTQSLRQELNTVLLHIVKDMKSEFNAWKQLSNTGCCTRKTLCNGIQCPN
;
A
#
# COMPACT_ATOMS: atom_id res chain seq x y z
N ILE A 1 23.37 15.55 -15.82
CA ILE A 1 22.25 15.94 -14.92
C ILE A 1 22.45 15.18 -13.61
N SER A 2 22.51 15.87 -12.48
CA SER A 2 22.64 15.21 -11.16
C SER A 2 21.37 14.44 -10.84
N GLN A 3 21.51 13.23 -10.28
CA GLN A 3 20.39 12.40 -9.87
C GLN A 3 19.57 13.10 -8.78
N LYS A 4 18.25 13.22 -8.98
CA LYS A 4 17.30 13.76 -8.00
C LYS A 4 16.45 12.66 -7.38
N TYR A 5 15.95 12.89 -6.18
CA TYR A 5 15.23 11.93 -5.36
C TYR A 5 13.86 12.46 -4.96
N LEU A 6 12.91 11.54 -4.82
CA LEU A 6 11.60 11.77 -4.26
C LEU A 6 11.31 10.66 -3.25
N ILE A 7 11.22 11.02 -1.98
CA ILE A 7 11.24 10.09 -0.85
C ILE A 7 9.93 10.17 -0.09
N TYR A 8 9.24 9.05 0.08
CA TYR A 8 8.17 8.96 1.07
C TYR A 8 8.79 8.91 2.47
N LEU A 9 8.36 9.81 3.36
CA LEU A 9 8.92 9.95 4.69
C LEU A 9 7.87 9.65 5.78
N CYS A 10 8.25 8.79 6.71
CA CYS A 10 7.51 8.50 7.94
C CYS A 10 8.46 7.95 9.02
N ASP A 11 9.05 8.84 9.79
CA ASP A 11 10.23 8.56 10.61
C ASP A 11 10.08 9.05 12.05
N HIS A 12 8.96 8.72 12.72
CA HIS A 12 8.61 9.08 14.12
C HIS A 12 8.50 10.58 14.45
N THR A 13 9.10 11.46 13.65
CA THR A 13 9.07 12.92 13.84
C THR A 13 7.66 13.49 13.74
N VAL A 14 6.83 12.92 12.88
CA VAL A 14 5.45 13.32 12.62
C VAL A 14 4.54 12.09 12.55
N TYR A 15 3.30 12.22 13.06
CA TYR A 15 2.29 11.17 12.97
C TYR A 15 1.82 10.96 11.52
N CYS A 16 2.08 9.77 10.95
CA CYS A 16 1.75 9.43 9.55
C CYS A 16 0.46 8.62 9.38
N TYR A 17 -0.52 8.76 10.27
CA TYR A 17 -1.81 8.05 10.18
C TYR A 17 -1.68 6.50 10.17
N GLY A 18 -2.73 5.80 9.74
CA GLY A 18 -2.80 4.34 9.77
C GLY A 18 -1.96 3.68 8.66
N LEU A 19 -1.75 2.37 8.78
CA LEU A 19 -0.94 1.62 7.80
C LEU A 19 -1.47 1.77 6.37
N GLY A 20 -2.79 1.70 6.17
CA GLY A 20 -3.41 1.88 4.85
C GLY A 20 -3.17 3.28 4.25
N ASP A 21 -3.11 4.32 5.07
CA ASP A 21 -2.77 5.68 4.63
C ASP A 21 -1.33 5.75 4.13
N ARG A 22 -0.40 5.13 4.88
CA ARG A 22 1.01 5.10 4.51
C ARG A 22 1.25 4.36 3.20
N GLN A 23 0.57 3.23 3.00
CA GLN A 23 0.65 2.50 1.73
C GLN A 23 0.15 3.36 0.55
N ARG A 24 -0.95 4.10 0.75
CA ARG A 24 -1.46 5.04 -0.27
C ARG A 24 -0.47 6.16 -0.55
N GLY A 25 0.14 6.73 0.49
CA GLY A 25 1.19 7.75 0.35
C GLY A 25 2.40 7.24 -0.41
N ILE A 26 2.93 6.07 -0.05
CA ILE A 26 4.04 5.40 -0.74
C ILE A 26 3.74 5.26 -2.24
N VAL A 27 2.56 4.75 -2.61
CA VAL A 27 2.15 4.60 -4.01
C VAL A 27 2.02 5.96 -4.70
N GLY A 28 1.42 6.95 -4.05
CA GLY A 28 1.29 8.30 -4.60
C GLY A 28 2.63 8.95 -4.91
N VAL A 29 3.57 8.89 -3.97
CA VAL A 29 4.93 9.44 -4.14
C VAL A 29 5.70 8.67 -5.22
N TYR A 30 5.56 7.33 -5.27
CA TYR A 30 6.18 6.54 -6.34
C TYR A 30 5.69 6.96 -7.74
N MET A 31 4.38 7.15 -7.90
CA MET A 31 3.79 7.56 -9.19
C MET A 31 4.27 8.94 -9.62
N LEU A 32 4.41 9.86 -8.66
CA LEU A 32 4.97 11.18 -8.91
C LEU A 32 6.47 11.09 -9.29
N ALA A 33 7.24 10.22 -8.62
CA ALA A 33 8.66 9.99 -8.93
C ALA A 33 8.85 9.51 -10.38
N VAL A 34 7.99 8.58 -10.82
CA VAL A 34 8.00 8.04 -12.18
C VAL A 34 7.86 9.14 -13.24
N VAL A 35 6.87 10.04 -13.09
CA VAL A 35 6.61 11.06 -14.11
C VAL A 35 7.52 12.27 -14.02
N THR A 36 8.12 12.51 -12.86
CA THR A 36 9.13 13.56 -12.65
C THR A 36 10.55 13.12 -12.96
N GLY A 37 10.77 11.82 -13.22
CA GLY A 37 12.10 11.27 -13.48
C GLY A 37 13.01 11.27 -12.25
N ARG A 38 12.44 11.29 -11.04
CA ARG A 38 13.19 11.24 -9.78
C ARG A 38 13.36 9.79 -9.31
N MET A 39 14.49 9.50 -8.68
CA MET A 39 14.68 8.22 -7.98
C MET A 39 13.75 8.14 -6.78
N PHE A 40 12.98 7.07 -6.71
CA PHE A 40 12.02 6.84 -5.64
C PHE A 40 12.69 6.19 -4.43
N GLY A 41 12.42 6.72 -3.24
CA GLY A 41 12.86 6.14 -1.97
C GLY A 41 11.74 6.04 -0.94
N VAL A 42 11.92 5.16 0.04
CA VAL A 42 11.03 5.05 1.21
C VAL A 42 11.83 5.05 2.49
N ILE A 43 11.54 6.02 3.36
CA ILE A 43 12.00 6.05 4.75
C ILE A 43 10.76 5.92 5.63
N MET A 44 10.48 4.70 6.09
CA MET A 44 9.36 4.41 6.99
C MET A 44 9.88 3.58 8.16
N THR A 45 10.32 4.25 9.23
CA THR A 45 10.96 3.61 10.40
C THR A 45 10.03 3.51 11.60
N SER A 46 8.90 4.23 11.60
CA SER A 46 7.95 4.26 12.72
C SER A 46 6.51 4.52 12.27
N PRO A 47 5.49 4.06 13.02
CA PRO A 47 5.55 3.11 14.15
C PRO A 47 5.86 1.67 13.74
N SER A 48 6.01 1.40 12.44
CA SER A 48 6.42 0.09 11.94
C SER A 48 7.48 0.27 10.86
N ASN A 49 8.61 -0.43 11.00
CA ASN A 49 9.68 -0.37 10.02
C ASN A 49 9.26 -1.17 8.79
N LEU A 50 9.14 -0.51 7.62
CA LEU A 50 8.67 -1.17 6.40
C LEU A 50 9.50 -2.40 6.03
N THR A 51 10.81 -2.37 6.32
CA THR A 51 11.75 -3.41 5.92
C THR A 51 11.59 -4.73 6.67
N GLU A 52 10.88 -4.72 7.80
CA GLU A 52 10.50 -5.94 8.54
C GLU A 52 9.44 -6.76 7.77
N PHE A 53 8.57 -6.06 7.04
CA PHE A 53 7.40 -6.63 6.37
C PHE A 53 7.62 -6.83 4.87
N TYR A 54 8.34 -5.91 4.23
CA TYR A 54 8.53 -5.89 2.78
C TYR A 54 9.98 -5.65 2.38
N LYS A 55 10.38 -6.31 1.30
CA LYS A 55 11.62 -6.02 0.56
C LYS A 55 11.30 -5.42 -0.81
N PRO A 56 12.25 -4.68 -1.42
CA PRO A 56 12.11 -4.23 -2.79
C PRO A 56 11.74 -5.35 -3.76
N ASN A 57 10.94 -5.02 -4.77
CA ASN A 57 10.64 -5.90 -5.89
C ASN A 57 11.28 -5.35 -7.19
N MET A 58 10.46 -4.89 -8.15
CA MET A 58 10.93 -4.36 -9.43
C MET A 58 11.57 -2.97 -9.31
N VAL A 59 11.31 -2.29 -8.19
CA VAL A 59 11.82 -0.96 -7.89
C VAL A 59 12.61 -1.05 -6.60
N ASN A 60 13.90 -0.70 -6.65
CA ASN A 60 14.70 -0.53 -5.45
C ASN A 60 14.36 0.82 -4.80
N TRP A 61 13.63 0.78 -3.69
CA TRP A 61 13.25 1.96 -2.91
C TRP A 61 14.09 2.16 -1.66
N LYS A 62 15.10 1.31 -1.42
CA LYS A 62 16.09 1.52 -0.37
C LYS A 62 17.11 2.54 -0.87
N ILE A 63 17.29 3.60 -0.09
CA ILE A 63 18.25 4.67 -0.38
C ILE A 63 19.24 4.72 0.78
N GLU A 64 20.53 4.70 0.45
CA GLU A 64 21.58 4.80 1.45
C GLU A 64 21.73 6.26 1.91
N ALA A 65 21.97 6.48 3.21
CA ALA A 65 22.15 7.83 3.75
C ALA A 65 23.31 8.60 3.08
N SER A 66 24.32 7.87 2.59
CA SER A 66 25.45 8.43 1.83
C SER A 66 25.02 9.03 0.48
N GLU A 67 23.97 8.52 -0.15
CA GLU A 67 23.44 9.05 -1.42
C GLU A 67 22.78 10.42 -1.24
N LEU A 68 22.29 10.71 -0.03
CA LEU A 68 21.54 11.93 0.31
C LEU A 68 22.41 13.00 0.97
N LYS A 69 23.58 12.62 1.50
CA LYS A 69 24.45 13.51 2.27
C LYS A 69 24.91 14.72 1.44
N GLY A 70 24.70 15.92 2.00
CA GLY A 70 25.14 17.19 1.38
C GLY A 70 24.29 17.67 0.20
N ARG A 71 23.18 16.98 -0.12
CA ARG A 71 22.25 17.40 -1.16
C ARG A 71 21.26 18.44 -0.65
N SER A 72 20.84 19.33 -1.56
CA SER A 72 19.75 20.27 -1.27
C SER A 72 18.45 19.50 -1.03
N PHE A 73 17.68 19.87 0.00
CA PHE A 73 16.43 19.17 0.32
C PHE A 73 15.29 20.09 0.76
N ILE A 74 14.07 19.58 0.63
CA ILE A 74 12.86 20.13 1.23
C ILE A 74 11.99 18.99 1.76
N GLU A 75 11.25 19.26 2.83
CA GLU A 75 10.23 18.36 3.36
C GLU A 75 8.85 18.98 3.14
N ILE A 76 7.93 18.20 2.59
CA ILE A 76 6.55 18.63 2.31
C ILE A 76 5.62 17.76 3.15
N ASP A 77 4.91 18.41 4.08
CA ASP A 77 3.94 17.75 4.94
C ASP A 77 2.53 17.94 4.38
N VAL A 78 1.97 16.86 3.85
CA VAL A 78 0.67 16.77 3.18
C VAL A 78 -0.23 15.82 3.98
N LEU A 79 -0.28 16.05 5.29
CA LEU A 79 -0.95 15.23 6.29
C LEU A 79 -2.23 15.92 6.77
N GLY A 80 -3.27 15.14 7.08
CA GLY A 80 -4.52 15.64 7.64
C GLY A 80 -5.58 15.94 6.58
N PRO A 81 -6.32 17.07 6.67
CA PRO A 81 -7.32 17.43 5.68
C PRO A 81 -6.67 17.56 4.29
N LYS A 82 -7.48 17.55 3.24
CA LYS A 82 -6.97 17.56 1.86
C LYS A 82 -6.16 18.84 1.58
N VAL A 83 -4.85 18.77 1.75
CA VAL A 83 -3.85 19.73 1.27
C VAL A 83 -3.68 19.49 -0.24
N ASP A 84 -4.01 20.49 -1.03
CA ASP A 84 -3.88 20.47 -2.49
C ASP A 84 -2.48 20.97 -2.88
N LEU A 85 -1.67 20.08 -3.46
CA LEU A 85 -0.36 20.43 -4.01
C LEU A 85 -0.45 20.91 -5.46
N HIS A 86 -1.66 21.00 -6.03
CA HIS A 86 -1.94 21.37 -7.40
C HIS A 86 -1.18 20.50 -8.42
N LEU A 87 -0.97 19.22 -8.08
CA LEU A 87 -0.23 18.26 -8.93
C LEU A 87 -0.91 17.99 -10.27
N ASP A 88 -2.14 18.45 -10.48
CA ASP A 88 -2.87 18.41 -11.74
C ASP A 88 -2.47 19.53 -12.71
N LYS A 89 -1.73 20.54 -12.26
CA LYS A 89 -1.38 21.73 -13.06
C LYS A 89 0.11 22.08 -13.05
N ILE A 90 0.80 21.87 -11.93
CA ILE A 90 2.18 22.35 -11.79
C ILE A 90 3.21 21.43 -12.47
N ASP A 91 4.33 22.03 -12.89
CA ASP A 91 5.58 21.29 -13.08
C ASP A 91 6.29 21.16 -11.72
N PHE A 92 6.26 19.95 -11.16
CA PHE A 92 6.80 19.61 -9.85
C PHE A 92 8.30 19.82 -9.79
N ASN A 93 9.03 19.62 -10.90
CA ASN A 93 10.46 19.84 -10.92
C ASN A 93 10.84 21.32 -10.99
N ALA A 94 9.96 22.16 -11.53
CA ALA A 94 10.12 23.61 -11.51
C ALA A 94 9.78 24.17 -10.11
N GLU A 95 8.70 23.69 -9.50
CA GLU A 95 8.25 24.13 -8.17
C GLU A 95 9.21 23.68 -7.05
N TYR A 96 9.70 22.44 -7.13
CA TYR A 96 10.58 21.84 -6.13
C TYR A 96 11.93 21.47 -6.75
N PRO A 97 12.82 22.45 -7.03
CA PRO A 97 14.07 22.22 -7.74
C PRO A 97 15.12 21.46 -6.93
N GLN A 98 14.91 21.23 -5.63
CA GLN A 98 15.83 20.56 -4.71
C GLN A 98 16.20 19.16 -5.20
N ASP A 99 17.42 18.72 -4.86
CA ASP A 99 17.92 17.39 -5.20
C ASP A 99 17.13 16.29 -4.51
N VAL A 100 16.66 16.53 -3.28
CA VAL A 100 15.86 15.59 -2.50
C VAL A 100 14.57 16.25 -2.07
N VAL A 101 13.44 15.65 -2.40
CA VAL A 101 12.13 16.08 -1.89
C VAL A 101 11.58 14.96 -1.04
N TYR A 102 11.40 15.23 0.25
CA TYR A 102 10.71 14.33 1.16
C TYR A 102 9.23 14.70 1.21
N ILE A 103 8.35 13.70 1.12
CA ILE A 103 6.91 13.91 1.22
C ILE A 103 6.36 13.03 2.33
N ARG A 104 5.72 13.66 3.32
CA ARG A 104 4.85 12.98 4.29
C ARG A 104 3.41 13.14 3.82
N THR A 105 2.68 12.05 3.62
CA THR A 105 1.28 12.15 3.20
C THR A 105 0.45 10.92 3.57
N ASN A 106 -0.83 11.17 3.88
CA ASN A 106 -1.90 10.16 3.97
C ASN A 106 -2.81 10.18 2.73
N GLN A 107 -2.53 11.05 1.76
CA GLN A 107 -3.41 11.32 0.61
C GLN A 107 -3.08 10.48 -0.62
N LYS A 108 -4.02 10.44 -1.57
CA LYS A 108 -3.89 9.73 -2.84
C LYS A 108 -3.38 10.66 -3.96
N LEU A 109 -2.10 11.05 -3.89
CA LEU A 109 -1.49 12.03 -4.83
C LEU A 109 -1.60 11.63 -6.31
N TYR A 110 -1.69 10.33 -6.60
CA TYR A 110 -1.77 9.82 -7.97
C TYR A 110 -3.05 10.26 -8.71
N TYR A 111 -4.14 10.65 -8.02
CA TYR A 111 -5.35 11.16 -8.70
C TYR A 111 -5.08 12.48 -9.43
N GLU A 112 -4.38 13.40 -8.79
CA GLU A 112 -4.04 14.71 -9.37
C GLU A 112 -2.90 14.55 -10.39
N THR A 113 -1.90 13.72 -10.06
CA THR A 113 -0.78 13.43 -10.97
C THR A 113 -1.25 12.87 -12.33
N LEU A 114 -2.27 11.99 -12.34
CA LEU A 114 -2.84 11.42 -13.57
C LEU A 114 -3.63 12.42 -14.42
N ARG A 115 -4.08 13.52 -13.82
CA ARG A 115 -4.84 14.58 -14.51
C ARG A 115 -3.92 15.65 -15.10
N ASN A 116 -2.63 15.63 -14.74
CA ASN A 116 -1.69 16.63 -15.20
C ASN A 116 -1.30 16.44 -16.68
N PRO A 117 -1.56 17.43 -17.55
CA PRO A 117 -1.22 17.34 -18.97
C PRO A 117 0.29 17.20 -19.22
N LEU A 118 1.15 17.64 -18.30
CA LEU A 118 2.61 17.49 -18.39
C LEU A 118 3.09 16.07 -18.10
N TYR A 119 2.27 15.23 -17.44
CA TYR A 119 2.67 13.92 -16.95
C TYR A 119 1.93 12.75 -17.60
N ILE A 120 0.74 12.97 -18.15
CA ILE A 120 -0.12 11.90 -18.67
C ILE A 120 0.60 11.00 -19.69
N SER A 121 1.43 11.59 -20.56
CA SER A 121 2.22 10.87 -21.58
C SER A 121 3.50 10.22 -21.02
N LYS A 122 3.95 10.62 -19.83
CA LYS A 122 5.15 10.09 -19.16
C LYS A 122 4.87 8.82 -18.36
N PHE A 123 3.61 8.49 -18.11
CA PHE A 123 3.27 7.26 -17.42
C PHE A 123 3.65 6.03 -18.27
N PRO A 124 4.34 5.04 -17.67
CA PRO A 124 4.70 3.80 -18.35
C PRO A 124 3.46 2.95 -18.65
N LYS A 125 3.56 2.06 -19.65
CA LYS A 125 2.44 1.18 -20.10
C LYS A 125 1.68 0.48 -18.95
N TRP A 126 2.38 0.03 -17.91
CA TRP A 126 1.76 -0.64 -16.77
C TRP A 126 0.85 0.26 -15.92
N ALA A 127 1.03 1.58 -15.98
CA ALA A 127 0.23 2.56 -15.25
C ALA A 127 -1.07 2.94 -16.00
N HIS A 128 -1.20 2.55 -17.28
CA HIS A 128 -2.42 2.74 -18.09
C HIS A 128 -3.44 1.64 -17.80
N VAL A 129 -3.82 1.50 -16.54
CA VAL A 129 -4.84 0.59 -16.05
C VAL A 129 -5.99 1.38 -15.44
N HIS A 130 -7.15 0.73 -15.27
CA HIS A 130 -8.26 1.36 -14.58
C HIS A 130 -7.83 1.81 -13.17
N GLN A 131 -8.23 3.00 -12.76
CA GLN A 131 -7.74 3.67 -11.55
C GLN A 131 -7.81 2.81 -10.27
N TRP A 132 -8.84 1.97 -10.11
CA TRP A 132 -8.96 1.09 -8.95
C TRP A 132 -7.90 -0.02 -8.91
N ARG A 133 -7.33 -0.42 -10.07
CA ARG A 133 -6.20 -1.37 -10.16
C ARG A 133 -4.84 -0.73 -9.97
N LEU A 134 -4.75 0.59 -10.12
CA LEU A 134 -3.47 1.28 -10.14
C LEU A 134 -2.68 1.09 -8.86
N PHE A 135 -3.38 1.13 -7.71
CA PHE A 135 -2.78 0.84 -6.41
C PHE A 135 -2.17 -0.56 -6.38
N GLN A 136 -2.92 -1.59 -6.80
CA GLN A 136 -2.46 -2.97 -6.82
C GLN A 136 -1.22 -3.13 -7.71
N VAL A 137 -1.25 -2.59 -8.94
CA VAL A 137 -0.15 -2.70 -9.89
C VAL A 137 1.10 -2.00 -9.35
N ALA A 138 0.95 -0.77 -8.84
CA ALA A 138 2.07 -0.03 -8.26
C ALA A 138 2.63 -0.74 -7.02
N TRP A 139 1.77 -1.20 -6.10
CA TRP A 139 2.19 -1.88 -4.89
C TRP A 139 2.96 -3.17 -5.18
N LEU A 140 2.49 -3.98 -6.13
CA LEU A 140 3.18 -5.22 -6.53
C LEU A 140 4.54 -4.94 -7.20
N ARG A 141 4.75 -3.78 -7.81
CA ARG A 141 6.07 -3.38 -8.34
C ARG A 141 7.03 -2.94 -7.25
N LEU A 142 6.51 -2.34 -6.18
CA LEU A 142 7.31 -1.86 -5.06
C LEU A 142 7.66 -2.97 -4.07
N MET A 143 6.68 -3.83 -3.74
CA MET A 143 6.73 -4.64 -2.53
C MET A 143 6.74 -6.13 -2.81
N THR A 144 7.71 -6.83 -2.24
CA THR A 144 7.66 -8.28 -2.03
C THR A 144 7.61 -8.56 -0.53
N PRO A 145 6.66 -9.36 -0.02
CA PRO A 145 6.64 -9.75 1.40
C PRO A 145 7.96 -10.39 1.82
N THR A 146 8.40 -10.14 3.06
CA THR A 146 9.48 -10.90 3.67
C THR A 146 9.06 -12.35 3.90
N GLN A 147 10.04 -13.23 4.09
CA GLN A 147 9.74 -14.62 4.44
C GLN A 147 8.98 -14.71 5.76
N SER A 148 9.33 -13.89 6.76
CA SER A 148 8.63 -13.82 8.05
C SER A 148 7.16 -13.46 7.86
N LEU A 149 6.88 -12.35 7.16
CA LEU A 149 5.49 -11.95 6.88
C LEU A 149 4.74 -13.05 6.11
N ARG A 150 5.38 -13.68 5.13
CA ARG A 150 4.76 -14.76 4.36
C ARG A 150 4.41 -15.96 5.23
N GLN A 151 5.29 -16.35 6.15
CA GLN A 151 5.07 -17.45 7.08
C GLN A 151 3.93 -17.13 8.04
N GLU A 152 3.91 -15.94 8.63
CA GLU A 152 2.82 -15.50 9.51
C GLU A 152 1.47 -15.50 8.79
N LEU A 153 1.40 -14.94 7.57
CA LEU A 153 0.19 -14.95 6.76
C LEU A 153 -0.28 -16.38 6.45
N ASN A 154 0.64 -17.28 6.10
CA ASN A 154 0.30 -18.68 5.83
C ASN A 154 -0.27 -19.37 7.09
N THR A 155 0.31 -19.11 8.27
CA THR A 155 -0.20 -19.64 9.54
C THR A 155 -1.62 -19.16 9.81
N VAL A 156 -1.88 -17.87 9.63
CA VAL A 156 -3.24 -17.30 9.78
C VAL A 156 -4.22 -17.94 8.80
N LEU A 157 -3.82 -18.10 7.54
CA LEU A 157 -4.66 -18.76 6.53
C LEU A 157 -4.99 -20.21 6.89
N LEU A 158 -4.03 -20.95 7.45
CA LEU A 158 -4.27 -22.32 7.91
C LEU A 158 -5.27 -22.38 9.07
N HIS A 159 -5.20 -21.43 10.01
CA HIS A 159 -6.19 -21.32 11.10
C HIS A 159 -7.58 -21.01 10.55
N ILE A 160 -7.71 -20.03 9.64
CA ILE A 160 -8.98 -19.69 8.99
C ILE A 160 -9.59 -20.92 8.30
N VAL A 161 -8.78 -21.68 7.55
CA VAL A 161 -9.25 -22.91 6.87
C VAL A 161 -9.73 -23.97 7.87
N LYS A 162 -9.06 -24.09 9.02
CA LYS A 162 -9.47 -25.02 10.08
C LYS A 162 -10.81 -24.61 10.70
N ASP A 163 -10.98 -23.33 11.00
CA ASP A 163 -12.20 -22.80 11.60
C ASP A 163 -13.39 -22.92 10.65
N MET A 164 -13.20 -22.55 9.37
CA MET A 164 -14.22 -22.73 8.33
C MET A 164 -14.68 -24.20 8.19
N LYS A 165 -13.75 -25.17 8.32
CA LYS A 165 -14.11 -26.60 8.31
C LYS A 165 -14.93 -27.00 9.54
N SER A 166 -14.57 -26.47 10.71
CA SER A 166 -15.30 -26.71 11.95
C SER A 166 -16.72 -26.17 11.87
N GLU A 167 -16.88 -24.92 11.43
CA GLU A 167 -18.17 -24.27 11.21
C GLU A 167 -19.04 -25.04 10.20
N PHE A 168 -18.45 -25.47 9.07
CA PHE A 168 -19.14 -26.27 8.08
C PHE A 168 -19.64 -27.61 8.64
N ASN A 169 -18.82 -28.28 9.44
CA ASN A 169 -19.21 -29.55 10.08
C ASN A 169 -20.34 -29.34 11.11
N ALA A 170 -20.27 -28.29 11.92
CA ALA A 170 -21.34 -27.92 12.86
C ALA A 170 -22.64 -27.59 12.12
N TRP A 171 -22.56 -26.80 11.04
CA TRP A 171 -23.71 -26.49 10.19
C TRP A 171 -24.31 -27.75 9.57
N LYS A 172 -23.50 -28.69 9.08
CA LYS A 172 -23.97 -29.98 8.54
C LYS A 172 -24.70 -30.81 9.59
N GLN A 173 -24.22 -30.80 10.84
CA GLN A 173 -24.92 -31.48 11.94
C GLN A 173 -26.26 -30.80 12.25
N LEU A 174 -26.28 -29.47 12.35
CA LEU A 174 -27.50 -28.69 12.60
C LEU A 174 -28.53 -28.80 11.48
N SER A 175 -28.11 -28.85 10.21
CA SER A 175 -29.02 -29.02 9.08
C SER A 175 -29.61 -30.43 9.05
N ASN A 176 -28.80 -31.45 9.36
CA ASN A 176 -29.27 -32.83 9.52
C ASN A 176 -30.23 -32.99 10.70
N THR A 177 -30.07 -32.23 11.79
CA THR A 177 -30.98 -32.24 12.94
C THR A 177 -32.05 -31.14 12.87
N GLY A 178 -32.10 -30.35 11.80
CA GLY A 178 -33.08 -29.26 11.63
C GLY A 178 -34.51 -29.76 11.49
N CYS A 179 -34.69 -31.01 11.06
CA CYS A 179 -35.98 -31.70 11.10
C CYS A 179 -36.38 -32.17 12.51
N CYS A 180 -35.46 -32.22 13.49
CA CYS A 180 -35.76 -32.59 14.88
C CYS A 180 -36.31 -31.38 15.66
N THR A 181 -36.00 -30.16 15.24
CA THR A 181 -36.47 -28.92 15.89
C THR A 181 -37.78 -28.41 15.31
N ARG A 182 -38.04 -28.65 14.02
CA ARG A 182 -39.36 -28.48 13.38
C ARG A 182 -40.11 -29.79 13.59
N LYS A 183 -41.36 -29.83 14.09
CA LYS A 183 -42.13 -31.08 14.32
C LYS A 183 -42.48 -31.84 13.02
N THR A 184 -41.48 -32.21 12.24
CA THR A 184 -41.55 -32.87 10.93
C THR A 184 -40.82 -34.21 11.04
N LEU A 185 -41.37 -35.26 10.44
CA LEU A 185 -40.79 -36.60 10.46
C LEU A 185 -39.39 -36.60 9.81
N CYS A 186 -38.36 -36.81 10.62
CA CYS A 186 -37.01 -37.06 10.16
C CYS A 186 -36.90 -38.51 9.63
N ASN A 187 -37.12 -38.74 8.34
CA ASN A 187 -36.95 -40.08 7.77
C ASN A 187 -35.48 -40.53 7.84
N GLY A 188 -35.21 -41.57 8.63
CA GLY A 188 -33.90 -42.20 8.73
C GLY A 188 -32.86 -41.46 9.59
N ILE A 189 -33.27 -40.44 10.36
CA ILE A 189 -32.37 -39.70 11.26
C ILE A 189 -32.88 -39.86 12.70
N GLN A 190 -32.02 -40.36 13.58
CA GLN A 190 -32.33 -40.54 15.00
C GLN A 190 -32.06 -39.21 15.73
N CYS A 191 -33.11 -38.54 16.18
CA CYS A 191 -32.99 -37.30 16.92
C CYS A 191 -32.44 -37.57 18.33
N PRO A 192 -31.44 -36.81 18.81
CA PRO A 192 -31.05 -36.85 20.22
C PRO A 192 -32.24 -36.40 21.09
N ASN A 193 -32.52 -37.13 22.17
CA ASN A 193 -33.58 -36.82 23.14
C ASN A 193 -33.40 -35.44 23.78
#